data_AF-A0AA48KNM3-F1
#
_entry.id   AF-A0AA48KNM3-F1
#
_cell.length_a   1.000
_cell.length_b   1.000
_cell.length_c   1.000
_cell.angle_alpha   90.00
_cell.angle_beta   90.00
_cell.angle_gamma   90.00
#
_symmetry.space_group_name_H-M   'P 1'
#
loop_
_entity.id
_entity.type
_entity.pdbx_description
1 polymer ?
#
loop_
_entity_poly.entity_id
_entity_poly.type
_entity_poly.pdbx_seq_one_letter_code
_entity_poly.pdbx_strand_id
1 'polypeptide(L)'
;MTIEINLELSDADLAHFKQLMQSAIEKNSGLSDQEILEKAQAVVSEMADSNQPEFVKSRVSSLADLIAAVQDEEWQMPEDEKKDIMTSLIYFSEPQDLVPDDIPVLGFLDDAIMIELVIQDMSLDLRSYRQFCSFRKTEEGRRGDAAKVDRESWLSGTRSEIRASMRKDRKSSGKRSFFRRVM
;
A
#
# COMPACT_ATOMS: atom_id res chain seq x y z
N MET A 1 -22.57 17.54 5.41
CA MET A 1 -22.97 17.22 4.03
C MET A 1 -21.74 16.74 3.29
N THR A 2 -21.89 15.69 2.48
CA THR A 2 -20.82 15.14 1.64
C THR A 2 -21.15 15.40 0.18
N ILE A 3 -20.14 15.73 -0.63
CA ILE A 3 -20.24 15.93 -2.07
C ILE A 3 -19.26 14.95 -2.70
N GLU A 4 -19.72 14.22 -3.71
CA GLU A 4 -18.89 13.28 -4.47
C GLU A 4 -18.40 13.95 -5.75
N ILE A 5 -17.10 13.88 -5.98
CA ILE A 5 -16.43 14.42 -7.18
C ILE A 5 -15.73 13.24 -7.85
N ASN A 6 -16.05 13.00 -9.12
CA ASN A 6 -15.40 11.97 -9.94
C ASN A 6 -14.34 12.64 -10.83
N LEU A 7 -13.12 12.12 -10.78
CA LEU A 7 -11.99 12.56 -11.58
C LEU A 7 -11.62 11.44 -12.55
N GLU A 8 -11.49 11.78 -13.83
CA GLU A 8 -10.96 10.87 -14.85
C GLU A 8 -9.56 11.36 -15.24
N LEU A 9 -8.57 10.48 -15.14
CA LEU A 9 -7.19 10.76 -15.55
C LEU A 9 -6.97 10.21 -16.96
N SER A 10 -6.49 11.07 -17.86
CA SER A 10 -6.10 10.67 -19.21
C SER A 10 -4.76 9.93 -19.21
N ASP A 11 -4.45 9.23 -20.30
CA ASP A 11 -3.15 8.58 -20.46
C ASP A 11 -1.97 9.55 -20.35
N ALA A 12 -2.16 10.82 -20.70
CA ALA A 12 -1.14 11.87 -20.57
C ALA A 12 -0.92 12.25 -19.10
N ASP A 13 -1.99 12.39 -18.33
CA ASP A 13 -1.91 12.68 -16.88
C ASP A 13 -1.24 11.50 -16.17
N LEU A 14 -1.66 10.29 -16.50
CA LEU A 14 -1.05 9.04 -16.01
C LEU A 14 0.45 8.95 -16.36
N ALA A 15 0.88 9.46 -17.53
CA ALA A 15 2.29 9.50 -17.89
C ALA A 15 3.10 10.48 -17.02
N HIS A 16 2.52 11.62 -16.65
CA HIS A 16 3.15 12.59 -15.76
C HIS A 16 3.42 11.98 -14.37
N PHE A 17 2.41 11.36 -13.75
CA PHE A 17 2.57 10.68 -12.46
C PHE A 17 3.65 9.59 -12.48
N LYS A 18 3.78 8.86 -13.59
CA LYS A 18 4.85 7.86 -13.75
C LYS A 18 6.24 8.49 -13.76
N GLN A 19 6.41 9.63 -14.44
CA GLN A 19 7.69 10.34 -14.49
C GLN A 19 8.08 10.88 -13.11
N LEU A 20 7.12 11.39 -12.35
CA LEU A 20 7.34 11.82 -10.97
C LEU A 20 7.80 10.65 -10.10
N MET A 21 7.11 9.52 -10.17
CA MET A 21 7.51 8.32 -9.43
C MET A 21 8.90 7.83 -9.84
N GLN A 22 9.20 7.76 -11.13
CA GLN A 22 10.50 7.32 -11.61
C GLN A 22 11.62 8.23 -11.12
N SER A 23 11.39 9.55 -11.13
CA SER A 23 12.34 10.53 -10.59
C SER A 23 12.54 10.35 -9.08
N ALA A 24 11.48 10.08 -8.33
CA ALA A 24 11.57 9.80 -6.89
C ALA A 24 12.37 8.51 -6.61
N ILE A 25 12.14 7.45 -7.40
CA ILE A 25 12.89 6.18 -7.32
C ILE A 25 14.37 6.41 -7.62
N GLU A 26 14.70 7.17 -8.67
CA GLU A 26 16.09 7.45 -9.03
C GLU A 26 16.82 8.24 -7.94
N LYS A 27 16.18 9.28 -7.38
CA LYS A 27 16.73 10.06 -6.26
C LYS A 27 16.98 9.22 -5.02
N ASN A 28 16.08 8.29 -4.73
CA ASN A 28 16.09 7.46 -3.52
C ASN A 28 16.64 6.05 -3.75
N SER A 29 17.26 5.78 -4.89
CA SER A 29 17.82 4.47 -5.27
C SER A 29 18.94 3.96 -4.34
N GLY A 30 19.49 4.84 -3.50
CA GLY A 30 20.49 4.52 -2.47
C GLY A 30 19.92 4.15 -1.10
N LEU A 31 18.61 4.25 -0.88
CA LEU A 31 18.00 3.90 0.40
C LEU A 31 17.87 2.39 0.55
N SER A 32 18.12 1.90 1.76
CA SER A 32 17.83 0.52 2.14
C SER A 32 16.33 0.29 2.38
N ASP A 33 15.89 -0.96 2.27
CA ASP A 33 14.50 -1.36 2.53
C ASP A 33 14.02 -0.90 3.92
N GLN A 34 14.90 -0.94 4.93
CA GLN A 34 14.57 -0.50 6.29
C GLN A 34 14.35 1.02 6.34
N GLU A 35 15.23 1.81 5.72
CA GLU A 35 15.09 3.26 5.69
C GLU A 35 13.82 3.71 4.96
N ILE A 36 13.44 3.02 3.87
CA ILE A 36 12.20 3.30 3.14
C ILE A 36 10.98 3.02 4.03
N LEU A 37 10.95 1.89 4.74
CA LEU A 37 9.86 1.54 5.66
C LEU A 37 9.75 2.54 6.81
N GLU A 38 10.87 2.89 7.43
CA GLU A 38 10.91 3.85 8.54
C GLU A 38 10.41 5.23 8.10
N LYS A 39 10.88 5.73 6.95
CA LYS A 39 10.43 7.00 6.38
C LYS A 39 8.95 6.96 6.04
N ALA A 40 8.48 5.92 5.34
CA ALA A 40 7.06 5.79 5.00
C ALA A 40 6.17 5.70 6.25
N GLN A 41 6.62 5.02 7.30
CA GLN A 41 5.90 4.93 8.57
C GLN A 41 5.87 6.27 9.31
N ALA A 42 6.96 7.05 9.26
CA ALA A 42 7.00 8.42 9.80
C ALA A 42 5.98 9.32 9.09
N VAL A 43 5.93 9.28 7.75
CA VAL A 43 4.96 10.04 6.95
C VAL A 43 3.53 9.65 7.31
N VAL A 44 3.23 8.35 7.35
CA VAL A 44 1.89 7.86 7.72
C VAL A 44 1.48 8.34 9.13
N SER A 45 2.42 8.36 10.08
CA SER A 45 2.15 8.81 11.45
C SER A 45 1.91 10.33 11.51
N GLU A 46 2.72 11.13 10.83
CA GLU A 46 2.55 12.58 10.74
C GLU A 46 1.23 12.96 10.05
N MET A 47 0.86 12.23 8.98
CA MET A 47 -0.41 12.42 8.29
C MET A 47 -1.62 11.98 9.13
N ALA A 48 -1.45 11.00 10.02
CA ALA A 48 -2.51 10.56 10.94
C ALA A 48 -2.79 11.59 12.05
N ASP A 49 -1.75 12.25 12.56
CA ASP A 49 -1.85 13.25 13.62
C ASP A 49 -2.30 14.64 13.12
N SER A 50 -2.17 14.89 11.81
CA SER A 50 -2.56 16.16 11.21
C SER A 50 -4.06 16.23 10.89
N ASN A 51 -4.60 17.47 10.84
CA ASN A 51 -6.00 17.74 10.53
C ASN A 51 -6.30 17.63 9.03
N GLN A 52 -5.84 16.53 8.40
CA GLN A 52 -6.05 16.28 6.98
C GLN A 52 -7.51 15.94 6.66
N PRO A 53 -7.95 16.20 5.42
CA PRO A 53 -9.27 15.78 4.96
C PRO A 53 -9.48 14.26 5.06
N GLU A 54 -10.73 13.85 5.30
CA GLU A 54 -11.10 12.44 5.47
C GLU A 54 -10.70 11.55 4.28
N PHE A 55 -10.75 12.09 3.05
CA PHE A 55 -10.39 11.34 1.85
C PHE A 55 -8.89 11.00 1.75
N VAL A 56 -8.02 11.75 2.43
CA VAL A 56 -6.59 11.47 2.52
C VAL A 56 -6.35 10.44 3.62
N LYS A 57 -7.02 10.60 4.77
CA LYS A 57 -6.90 9.68 5.93
C LYS A 57 -7.21 8.22 5.57
N SER A 58 -8.26 7.96 4.80
CA SER A 58 -8.60 6.58 4.37
C SER A 58 -7.51 5.93 3.51
N ARG A 59 -6.80 6.74 2.72
CA ARG A 59 -5.72 6.31 1.84
C ARG A 59 -4.45 6.06 2.63
N VAL A 60 -4.10 6.97 3.54
CA VAL A 60 -3.00 6.82 4.51
C VAL A 60 -3.17 5.56 5.35
N SER A 61 -4.40 5.26 5.81
CA SER A 61 -4.69 4.01 6.52
C SER A 61 -4.43 2.76 5.66
N SER A 62 -4.65 2.83 4.35
CA SER A 62 -4.36 1.72 3.44
C SER A 62 -2.86 1.58 3.18
N LEU A 63 -2.10 2.69 3.16
CA LEU A 63 -0.64 2.62 3.16
C LEU A 63 -0.10 1.97 4.45
N ALA A 64 -0.67 2.31 5.61
CA ALA A 64 -0.31 1.68 6.88
C ALA A 64 -0.49 0.15 6.83
N ASP A 65 -1.59 -0.32 6.24
CA ASP A 65 -1.83 -1.75 6.05
C ASP A 65 -0.79 -2.41 5.12
N LEU A 66 -0.32 -1.70 4.07
CA LEU A 66 0.75 -2.21 3.19
C LEU A 66 2.08 -2.33 3.93
N ILE A 67 2.44 -1.31 4.71
CA ILE A 67 3.66 -1.33 5.54
C ILE A 67 3.59 -2.50 6.53
N ALA A 68 2.44 -2.66 7.21
CA ALA A 68 2.20 -3.78 8.10
C ALA A 68 2.31 -5.13 7.37
N ALA A 69 1.79 -5.24 6.15
CA ALA A 69 1.89 -6.46 5.35
C ALA A 69 3.32 -6.84 4.99
N VAL A 70 4.18 -5.86 4.71
CA VAL A 70 5.61 -6.08 4.42
C VAL A 70 6.39 -6.48 5.68
N GLN A 71 6.02 -5.94 6.85
CA GLN A 71 6.67 -6.24 8.12
C GLN A 71 6.16 -7.54 8.79
N ASP A 72 4.98 -8.04 8.38
CA ASP A 72 4.37 -9.23 8.97
C ASP A 72 5.05 -10.52 8.50
N GLU A 73 5.95 -11.04 9.34
CA GLU A 73 6.66 -12.31 9.09
C GLU A 73 5.69 -13.50 8.93
N GLU A 74 4.50 -13.46 9.56
CA GLU A 74 3.51 -14.54 9.46
C GLU A 74 2.78 -14.52 8.12
N TRP A 75 2.70 -13.35 7.48
CA TRP A 75 2.16 -13.23 6.13
C TRP A 75 3.11 -13.82 5.08
N GLN A 76 4.41 -13.87 5.36
CA GLN A 76 5.47 -14.44 4.51
C GLN A 76 5.43 -13.93 3.06
N MET A 77 5.20 -12.64 2.85
CA MET A 77 4.96 -12.05 1.53
C MET A 77 6.03 -12.48 0.50
N PRO A 78 5.64 -12.88 -0.73
CA PRO A 78 6.59 -13.14 -1.80
C PRO A 78 7.50 -11.93 -2.09
N GLU A 79 8.78 -12.18 -2.38
CA GLU A 79 9.77 -11.13 -2.62
C GLU A 79 9.45 -10.23 -3.81
N ASP A 80 8.80 -10.76 -4.84
CA ASP A 80 8.31 -10.00 -5.99
C ASP A 80 7.22 -9.00 -5.59
N GLU A 81 6.25 -9.43 -4.78
CA GLU A 81 5.19 -8.55 -4.26
C GLU A 81 5.74 -7.51 -3.29
N LYS A 82 6.68 -7.91 -2.43
CA LYS A 82 7.38 -7.02 -1.51
C LYS A 82 8.11 -5.92 -2.27
N LYS A 83 8.85 -6.25 -3.34
CA LYS A 83 9.57 -5.25 -4.16
C LYS A 83 8.62 -4.24 -4.81
N ASP A 84 7.48 -4.70 -5.32
CA ASP A 84 6.47 -3.82 -5.91
C ASP A 84 5.93 -2.82 -4.87
N ILE A 85 5.69 -3.28 -3.62
CA ILE A 85 5.26 -2.41 -2.51
C ILE A 85 6.37 -1.43 -2.15
N MET A 86 7.59 -1.93 -1.92
CA MET A 86 8.74 -1.11 -1.53
C MET A 86 9.02 -0.01 -2.53
N THR A 87 8.95 -0.31 -3.83
CA THR A 87 9.15 0.68 -4.89
C THR A 87 8.09 1.78 -4.86
N SER A 88 6.84 1.40 -4.59
CA SER A 88 5.74 2.36 -4.42
C SER A 88 5.91 3.22 -3.16
N LEU A 89 6.48 2.65 -2.09
CA LEU A 89 6.76 3.35 -0.83
C LEU A 89 7.93 4.33 -0.92
N ILE A 90 8.88 4.13 -1.84
CA ILE A 90 9.98 5.07 -2.07
C ILE A 90 9.45 6.47 -2.36
N TYR A 91 8.38 6.58 -3.14
CA TYR A 91 7.75 7.87 -3.44
C TYR A 91 7.30 8.62 -2.16
N PHE A 92 6.82 7.90 -1.14
CA PHE A 92 6.37 8.50 0.13
C PHE A 92 7.49 8.75 1.13
N SER A 93 8.73 8.34 0.82
CA SER A 93 9.85 8.43 1.76
C SER A 93 10.45 9.84 1.89
N GLU A 94 10.10 10.77 1.00
CA GLU A 94 10.54 12.17 1.02
C GLU A 94 9.37 13.15 0.92
N PRO A 95 8.72 13.50 2.04
CA PRO A 95 7.54 14.34 2.02
C PRO A 95 7.79 15.79 1.55
N GLN A 96 9.03 16.29 1.66
CA GLN A 96 9.40 17.65 1.22
C GLN A 96 9.51 17.80 -0.30
N ASP A 97 9.53 16.71 -1.06
CA ASP A 97 9.65 16.71 -2.53
C ASP A 97 8.32 16.31 -3.22
N LEU A 98 7.23 16.14 -2.44
CA LEU A 98 5.93 15.63 -2.91
C LEU A 98 5.22 16.60 -3.86
N VAL A 99 5.07 17.88 -3.51
CA VAL A 99 4.54 18.99 -4.34
C VAL A 99 5.01 20.32 -3.72
N PRO A 100 5.37 21.37 -4.49
CA PRO A 100 5.75 22.66 -3.92
C PRO A 100 4.65 23.24 -3.01
N ASP A 101 5.04 23.71 -1.81
CA ASP A 101 4.19 24.13 -0.67
C ASP A 101 3.19 25.30 -0.91
N ASP A 102 3.02 25.78 -2.14
CA ASP A 102 2.41 27.09 -2.40
C ASP A 102 0.87 27.09 -2.48
N ILE A 103 0.18 25.95 -2.37
CA ILE A 103 -1.29 25.91 -2.50
C ILE A 103 -2.00 25.07 -1.42
N PRO A 104 -2.56 25.74 -0.38
CA PRO A 104 -3.37 25.09 0.64
C PRO A 104 -4.58 24.38 0.01
N VAL A 105 -4.85 23.14 0.42
CA VAL A 105 -5.94 22.25 -0.03
C VAL A 105 -5.71 21.53 -1.37
N LEU A 106 -5.00 22.11 -2.35
CA LEU A 106 -4.75 21.46 -3.64
C LEU A 106 -3.52 20.54 -3.66
N GLY A 107 -2.49 20.79 -2.85
CA GLY A 107 -1.32 19.89 -2.74
C GLY A 107 -1.71 18.46 -2.34
N PHE A 108 -2.64 18.33 -1.39
CA PHE A 108 -3.13 17.03 -0.92
C PHE A 108 -3.95 16.25 -1.95
N LEU A 109 -4.47 16.91 -2.99
CA LEU A 109 -5.23 16.23 -4.03
C LEU A 109 -4.29 15.39 -4.90
N ASP A 110 -3.12 15.93 -5.23
CA ASP A 110 -2.11 15.22 -6.00
C ASP A 110 -1.57 14.01 -5.23
N ASP A 111 -1.26 14.20 -3.94
CA ASP A 111 -0.88 13.12 -3.03
C ASP A 111 -1.98 12.05 -2.94
N ALA A 112 -3.24 12.46 -2.78
CA ALA A 112 -4.35 11.51 -2.70
C ALA A 112 -4.55 10.73 -4.00
N ILE A 113 -4.35 11.37 -5.15
CA ILE A 113 -4.38 10.69 -6.45
C ILE A 113 -3.21 9.70 -6.53
N MET A 114 -2.02 10.10 -6.13
CA MET A 114 -0.84 9.24 -6.19
C MET A 114 -0.98 8.02 -5.26
N ILE A 115 -1.42 8.24 -4.02
CA ILE A 115 -1.72 7.16 -3.08
C ILE A 115 -2.85 6.28 -3.62
N GLU A 116 -3.90 6.86 -4.23
CA GLU A 116 -4.98 6.09 -4.86
C GLU A 116 -4.44 5.19 -5.97
N LEU A 117 -3.57 5.69 -6.85
CA LEU A 117 -2.99 4.90 -7.93
C LEU A 117 -2.19 3.72 -7.36
N VAL A 118 -1.39 3.95 -6.32
CA VAL A 118 -0.66 2.88 -5.60
C VAL A 118 -1.63 1.87 -5.00
N ILE A 119 -2.62 2.32 -4.22
CA ILE A 119 -3.63 1.45 -3.60
C ILE A 119 -4.39 0.64 -4.64
N GLN A 120 -4.75 1.22 -5.78
CA GLN A 120 -5.45 0.51 -6.85
C GLN A 120 -4.59 -0.61 -7.42
N ASP A 121 -3.28 -0.36 -7.58
CA ASP A 121 -2.33 -1.36 -8.03
C ASP A 121 -2.17 -2.49 -7.02
N MET A 122 -2.11 -2.14 -5.74
CA MET A 122 -1.91 -3.07 -4.62
C MET A 122 -3.24 -3.60 -4.03
N SER A 123 -4.37 -3.33 -4.70
CA SER A 123 -5.70 -3.57 -4.12
C SER A 123 -5.99 -5.04 -3.83
N LEU A 124 -5.38 -5.95 -4.60
CA LEU A 124 -5.46 -7.39 -4.38
C LEU A 124 -4.60 -7.82 -3.18
N ASP A 125 -3.40 -7.27 -3.07
CA ASP A 125 -2.46 -7.52 -1.98
C ASP A 125 -3.04 -7.02 -0.65
N LEU A 126 -3.56 -5.79 -0.62
CA LEU A 126 -4.26 -5.19 0.52
C LEU A 126 -5.45 -6.04 0.98
N ARG A 127 -6.29 -6.46 0.04
CA ARG A 127 -7.47 -7.30 0.34
C ARG A 127 -7.05 -8.63 0.96
N SER A 128 -6.03 -9.25 0.38
CA SER A 128 -5.51 -10.54 0.82
C SER A 128 -4.90 -10.45 2.23
N TYR A 129 -4.12 -9.39 2.49
CA TYR A 129 -3.55 -9.14 3.80
C TYR A 129 -4.63 -8.86 4.86
N ARG A 130 -5.61 -8.01 4.57
CA ARG A 130 -6.75 -7.75 5.46
C ARG A 130 -7.54 -9.04 5.77
N GLN A 131 -7.74 -9.89 4.76
CA GLN A 131 -8.39 -11.20 4.95
C GLN A 131 -7.58 -12.11 5.88
N PHE A 132 -6.26 -12.16 5.69
CA PHE A 132 -5.36 -12.91 6.55
C PHE A 132 -5.41 -12.42 8.01
N CYS A 133 -5.30 -11.10 8.22
CA CYS A 133 -5.38 -10.47 9.54
C CYS A 133 -6.72 -10.74 10.23
N SER A 134 -7.83 -10.63 9.50
CA SER A 134 -9.17 -10.93 10.03
C SER A 134 -9.31 -12.38 10.45
N PHE A 135 -8.81 -13.31 9.64
CA PHE A 135 -8.83 -14.73 9.96
C PHE A 135 -7.98 -15.04 11.19
N ARG A 136 -6.75 -14.52 11.22
CA ARG A 136 -5.80 -14.66 12.34
C ARG A 136 -6.43 -14.22 13.66
N LYS A 137 -7.01 -13.02 13.70
CA LYS A 137 -7.67 -12.47 14.90
C LYS A 137 -8.87 -13.31 15.35
N THR A 138 -9.65 -13.82 14.40
CA THR A 138 -10.82 -14.66 14.70
C THR A 138 -10.39 -15.99 15.31
N GLU A 139 -9.37 -16.63 14.73
CA GLU A 139 -8.91 -17.93 15.17
C GLU A 139 -8.14 -17.87 16.50
N GLU A 140 -7.41 -16.78 16.76
CA GLU A 140 -6.84 -16.47 18.08
C GLU A 140 -7.94 -16.35 19.15
N GLY A 141 -8.99 -15.59 18.87
CA GLY A 141 -10.13 -15.46 19.80
C GLY A 141 -10.83 -16.79 20.07
N ARG A 142 -10.93 -17.65 19.06
CA ARG A 142 -11.58 -18.96 19.16
C ARG A 142 -10.72 -19.99 19.90
N ARG A 143 -9.41 -20.00 19.69
CA ARG A 143 -8.48 -21.00 20.25
C ARG A 143 -7.87 -20.58 21.59
N GLY A 144 -7.87 -19.28 21.92
CA GLY A 144 -7.28 -18.77 23.17
C GLY A 144 -5.80 -19.16 23.29
N ASP A 145 -5.37 -19.63 24.46
CA ASP A 145 -3.97 -20.03 24.70
C ASP A 145 -3.48 -21.16 23.80
N ALA A 146 -4.38 -22.02 23.30
CA ALA A 146 -4.04 -23.09 22.37
C ALA A 146 -3.68 -22.57 20.96
N ALA A 147 -3.97 -21.30 20.64
CA ALA A 147 -3.57 -20.68 19.37
C ALA A 147 -2.05 -20.64 19.18
N LYS A 148 -1.29 -20.60 20.28
CA LYS A 148 0.17 -20.45 20.28
C LYS A 148 0.93 -21.75 19.99
N VAL A 149 0.30 -22.90 20.24
CA VAL A 149 0.99 -24.21 20.22
C VAL A 149 1.08 -24.80 18.80
N ASP A 150 0.19 -24.40 17.89
CA ASP A 150 0.13 -24.93 16.51
C ASP A 150 -0.13 -23.82 15.48
N ARG A 151 0.40 -22.62 15.73
CA ARG A 151 0.06 -21.41 14.98
C ARG A 151 0.30 -21.52 13.46
N GLU A 152 1.48 -22.02 13.08
CA GLU A 152 1.89 -22.13 11.68
C GLU A 152 1.04 -23.14 10.88
N SER A 153 0.56 -24.20 11.52
CA SER A 153 -0.22 -25.27 10.88
C SER A 153 -1.53 -24.75 10.27
N TRP A 154 -2.26 -23.89 10.97
CA TRP A 154 -3.51 -23.33 10.46
C TRP A 154 -3.33 -22.02 9.68
N LEU A 155 -2.27 -21.25 9.94
CA LEU A 155 -1.91 -20.08 9.14
C LEU A 155 -1.44 -20.47 7.74
N SER A 156 -0.62 -21.52 7.62
CA SER A 156 -0.05 -21.95 6.33
C SER A 156 -1.10 -22.41 5.32
N GLY A 157 -2.12 -23.15 5.77
CA GLY A 157 -3.25 -23.57 4.93
C GLY A 157 -4.03 -22.37 4.40
N THR A 158 -4.40 -21.45 5.30
CA THR A 158 -5.18 -20.25 4.93
C THR A 158 -4.40 -19.31 4.03
N ARG A 159 -3.11 -19.09 4.31
CA ARG A 159 -2.21 -18.30 3.45
C ARG A 159 -2.12 -18.89 2.04
N SER A 160 -2.06 -20.22 1.94
CA SER A 160 -2.02 -20.91 0.64
C SER A 160 -3.33 -20.73 -0.14
N GLU A 161 -4.48 -20.80 0.52
CA GLU A 161 -5.80 -20.56 -0.07
C GLU A 161 -5.96 -19.12 -0.57
N ILE A 162 -5.64 -18.13 0.28
CA ILE A 162 -5.71 -16.71 -0.08
C ILE A 162 -4.82 -16.43 -1.31
N ARG A 163 -3.59 -16.96 -1.34
CA ARG A 163 -2.69 -16.81 -2.50
C ARG A 163 -3.18 -17.51 -3.74
N ALA A 164 -3.85 -18.66 -3.61
CA ALA A 164 -4.45 -19.34 -4.76
C ALA A 164 -5.58 -18.50 -5.36
N SER A 165 -6.41 -17.88 -4.52
CA SER A 165 -7.43 -16.92 -4.95
C SER A 165 -6.80 -15.72 -5.64
N MET A 166 -5.80 -15.10 -5.02
CA MET A 166 -5.12 -13.92 -5.57
C MET A 166 -4.50 -14.18 -6.95
N ARG A 167 -3.86 -15.34 -7.14
CA ARG A 167 -3.32 -15.74 -8.45
C ARG A 167 -4.39 -15.93 -9.51
N LYS A 168 -5.56 -16.45 -9.13
CA LYS A 168 -6.72 -16.58 -10.03
C LYS A 168 -7.27 -15.21 -10.39
N ASP A 169 -7.40 -14.33 -9.41
CA ASP A 169 -7.93 -12.97 -9.59
C ASP A 169 -7.01 -12.13 -10.47
N ARG A 170 -5.69 -12.19 -10.26
CA ARG A 170 -4.67 -11.55 -11.12
C ARG A 170 -4.77 -12.02 -12.59
N LYS A 171 -5.01 -13.32 -12.83
CA LYS A 171 -5.22 -13.85 -14.19
C LYS A 171 -6.52 -13.35 -14.82
N SER A 172 -7.60 -13.22 -14.04
CA SER A 172 -8.90 -12.80 -14.54
C SER A 172 -9.01 -11.29 -14.78
N SER A 173 -8.34 -10.50 -13.94
CA SER A 173 -8.51 -9.06 -13.90
C SER A 173 -7.94 -8.41 -15.16
N GLY A 174 -6.91 -8.98 -15.79
CA GLY A 174 -6.25 -8.42 -16.98
C GLY A 174 -5.74 -6.98 -16.80
N LYS A 175 -5.94 -6.39 -15.62
CA LYS A 175 -5.62 -5.01 -15.28
C LYS A 175 -4.12 -4.87 -15.38
N ARG A 176 -3.73 -4.02 -16.32
CA ARG A 176 -2.36 -3.56 -16.47
C ARG A 176 -2.05 -2.75 -15.23
N SER A 177 -1.17 -3.29 -14.38
CA SER A 177 -0.70 -2.54 -13.22
C SER A 177 -0.08 -1.23 -13.71
N PHE A 178 -0.45 -0.13 -13.07
CA PHE A 178 -0.02 1.20 -13.46
C PHE A 178 1.50 1.32 -13.33
N PHE A 179 2.08 0.68 -12.30
CA PHE A 179 3.50 0.74 -11.97
C PHE A 179 4.37 -0.40 -12.51
N ARG A 180 3.80 -1.56 -12.89
CA ARG A 180 4.55 -2.65 -13.57
C ARG A 180 5.15 -2.29 -14.92
N ARG A 181 4.83 -1.11 -15.46
CA ARG A 181 5.45 -0.55 -16.68
C ARG A 181 6.53 0.49 -16.38
N VAL A 182 6.65 0.90 -15.11
CA VAL A 182 7.65 1.85 -14.62
C VAL A 182 8.82 1.09 -14.00
N MET A 183 8.55 -0.01 -13.28
CA MET A 183 9.52 -1.06 -12.92
C MET A 183 9.88 -1.94 -14.11
#